data_AF-A0A9L0JVB1-F1
#
_entry.id   AF-A0A9L0JVB1-F1
#
_cell.length_a   1.000
_cell.length_b   1.000
_cell.length_c   1.000
_cell.angle_alpha   90.00
_cell.angle_beta   90.00
_cell.angle_gamma   90.00
#
_symmetry.space_group_name_H-M   'P 1'
#
loop_
_entity.id
_entity.type
_entity.pdbx_description
1 polymer ?
#
loop_
_entity_poly.entity_id
_entity_poly.type
_entity_poly.pdbx_seq_one_letter_code
_entity_poly.pdbx_strand_id
1 'polypeptide(L)'
;MDFNMKKLASDAGIFFTRAVQFTEEKFGQAEKTELDANFENLLARADSTKNWTEKILRQTEVLLQPNPSARVEEFLYEKLDRKVPSRVTNGELLAQYMAEAASELGPTTPYERLALS
;
A
#
# COMPACT_ATOMS: atom_id res chain seq x y z
N MET A 1 42.24 -16.93 43.49
CA MET A 1 40.89 -17.54 43.50
C MET A 1 40.33 -17.34 42.12
N ASP A 2 40.42 -18.35 41.25
CA ASP A 2 39.90 -18.26 39.88
C ASP A 2 38.39 -18.49 39.90
N PHE A 3 37.64 -17.40 39.78
CA PHE A 3 36.18 -17.43 39.69
C PHE A 3 35.79 -18.08 38.35
N ASN A 4 35.31 -19.32 38.41
CA ASN A 4 35.05 -20.14 37.24
C ASN A 4 33.71 -19.78 36.59
N MET A 5 33.70 -18.63 35.91
CA MET A 5 32.55 -18.02 35.21
C MET A 5 31.92 -18.97 34.17
N LYS A 6 32.71 -19.93 33.65
CA LYS A 6 32.24 -20.97 32.72
C LYS A 6 31.27 -21.96 33.39
N LYS A 7 31.48 -22.29 34.67
CA LYS A 7 30.62 -23.19 35.43
C LYS A 7 29.30 -22.52 35.83
N LEU A 8 29.35 -21.22 36.16
CA LEU A 8 28.15 -20.42 36.44
C LEU A 8 27.25 -20.30 35.19
N ALA A 9 27.85 -20.08 34.02
CA ALA A 9 27.12 -19.99 32.76
C ALA A 9 26.50 -21.34 32.33
N SER A 10 27.21 -22.46 32.54
CA SER A 10 26.66 -23.79 32.24
C SER A 10 25.49 -24.15 33.17
N ASP A 11 25.61 -23.83 34.45
CA ASP A 11 24.56 -24.14 35.42
C ASP A 11 23.31 -23.27 35.17
N ALA A 12 23.49 -21.97 34.85
CA ALA A 12 22.39 -21.09 34.46
C ALA A 12 21.67 -21.52 33.18
N GLY A 13 22.41 -22.05 32.20
CA GLY A 13 21.82 -22.60 30.96
C GLY A 13 20.92 -23.82 31.22
N ILE A 14 21.32 -24.71 32.14
CA ILE A 14 20.51 -25.88 32.51
C ILE A 14 19.24 -25.46 33.25
N PHE A 15 19.33 -24.46 34.14
CA PHE A 15 18.15 -23.91 34.81
C PHE A 15 17.19 -23.23 33.81
N PHE A 16 17.71 -22.52 32.81
CA PHE A 16 16.88 -21.88 31.80
C PHE A 16 16.15 -22.92 30.93
N THR A 17 16.85 -23.96 30.47
CA THR A 17 16.24 -25.06 29.72
C THR A 17 15.16 -25.77 30.53
N ARG A 18 15.40 -26.02 31.82
CA ARG A 18 14.42 -26.66 32.71
C ARG A 18 13.21 -25.76 33.00
N ALA A 19 13.42 -24.45 33.10
CA ALA A 19 12.33 -23.48 33.24
C ALA A 19 11.48 -23.40 31.97
N VAL A 20 12.10 -23.37 30.79
CA VAL A 20 11.40 -23.40 29.49
C VAL A 20 10.60 -24.69 29.35
N GLN A 21 11.18 -25.86 29.66
CA GLN A 21 10.46 -27.13 29.66
C GLN A 21 9.30 -27.16 30.66
N PHE A 22 9.51 -26.65 31.88
CA PHE A 22 8.43 -26.58 32.86
C PHE A 22 7.31 -25.64 32.43
N THR A 23 7.63 -24.52 31.76
CA THR A 23 6.62 -23.65 31.16
C THR A 23 5.93 -24.31 29.98
N GLU A 24 6.63 -25.05 29.12
CA GLU A 24 6.05 -25.79 27.99
C GLU A 24 5.14 -26.92 28.46
N GLU A 25 5.50 -27.66 29.53
CA GLU A 25 4.65 -28.72 30.08
C GLU A 25 3.41 -28.17 30.81
N LYS A 26 3.51 -26.97 31.42
CA LYS A 26 2.37 -26.31 32.10
C LYS A 26 1.47 -25.51 31.16
N PHE A 27 2.01 -24.98 30.06
CA PHE A 27 1.22 -24.34 28.99
C PHE A 27 0.80 -25.32 27.89
N GLY A 28 1.41 -26.51 27.80
CA GLY A 28 1.14 -27.53 26.78
C GLY A 28 -0.20 -28.26 26.90
N GLN A 29 -1.07 -27.84 27.82
CA GLN A 29 -2.48 -28.22 27.89
C GLN A 29 -3.45 -27.10 27.47
N ALA A 30 -2.95 -25.99 26.95
CA ALA A 30 -3.77 -25.14 26.10
C ALA A 30 -3.81 -25.81 24.73
N GLU A 31 -4.72 -26.78 24.55
CA GLU A 31 -5.11 -27.24 23.22
C GLU A 31 -5.31 -25.98 22.37
N LYS A 32 -4.47 -25.82 21.35
CA LYS A 32 -4.67 -24.82 20.32
C LYS A 32 -6.11 -25.04 19.87
N THR A 33 -7.00 -24.07 20.06
CA THR A 33 -8.36 -24.18 19.49
C THR A 33 -8.17 -24.41 18.00
N GLU A 34 -8.32 -25.66 17.56
CA GLU A 34 -8.17 -26.04 16.18
C GLU A 34 -9.30 -25.34 15.44
N LEU A 35 -8.95 -24.29 14.72
CA LEU A 35 -9.86 -23.70 13.76
C LEU A 35 -10.10 -24.81 12.74
N ASP A 36 -11.37 -25.19 12.57
CA ASP A 36 -11.78 -26.13 11.53
C ASP A 36 -11.07 -25.77 10.21
N ALA A 37 -10.53 -26.76 9.50
CA ALA A 37 -9.75 -26.55 8.28
C ALA A 37 -10.55 -25.73 7.24
N ASN A 38 -11.88 -25.82 7.25
CA ASN A 38 -12.73 -24.96 6.44
C ASN A 38 -12.66 -23.48 6.86
N PHE A 39 -12.65 -23.19 8.16
CA PHE A 39 -12.49 -21.83 8.68
C PHE A 39 -11.12 -21.25 8.35
N GLU A 40 -10.03 -22.01 8.50
CA GLU A 40 -8.69 -21.54 8.12
C GLU A 40 -8.61 -21.20 6.62
N ASN A 41 -9.20 -22.04 5.77
CA ASN A 41 -9.27 -21.79 4.34
C ASN A 41 -10.11 -20.54 4.01
N LEU A 42 -11.25 -20.35 4.68
CA LEU A 42 -12.08 -19.16 4.51
C LEU A 42 -11.34 -17.90 4.95
N LEU A 43 -10.63 -17.95 6.08
CA LEU A 43 -9.87 -16.83 6.62
C LEU A 43 -8.70 -16.46 5.70
N ALA A 44 -7.93 -17.45 5.23
CA ALA A 44 -6.85 -17.22 4.26
C ALA A 44 -7.36 -16.62 2.94
N ARG A 45 -8.53 -17.06 2.46
CA ARG A 45 -9.17 -16.46 1.27
C ARG A 45 -9.64 -15.04 1.54
N ALA A 46 -10.26 -14.77 2.68
CA ALA A 46 -10.71 -13.43 3.05
C ALA A 46 -9.54 -12.43 3.12
N ASP A 47 -8.44 -12.82 3.76
CA ASP A 47 -7.23 -11.99 3.84
C ASP A 47 -6.61 -11.77 2.45
N SER A 48 -6.53 -12.82 1.64
CA SER A 48 -6.02 -12.73 0.27
C SER A 48 -6.89 -11.78 -0.57
N THR A 49 -8.22 -11.94 -0.52
CA THR A 49 -9.17 -11.10 -1.24
C THR A 49 -9.03 -9.65 -0.81
N LYS A 50 -9.04 -9.34 0.50
CA LYS A 50 -8.87 -7.99 1.00
C LYS A 50 -7.58 -7.35 0.49
N ASN A 51 -6.46 -8.06 0.63
CA ASN A 51 -5.15 -7.55 0.23
C ASN A 51 -5.07 -7.27 -1.28
N TRP A 52 -5.59 -8.18 -2.11
CA TRP A 52 -5.61 -7.98 -3.56
C TRP A 52 -6.58 -6.88 -3.99
N THR A 53 -7.75 -6.78 -3.38
CA THR A 53 -8.71 -5.70 -3.64
C THR A 53 -8.09 -4.34 -3.31
N GLU A 54 -7.47 -4.19 -2.15
CA GLU A 54 -6.80 -2.94 -1.75
C GLU A 54 -5.65 -2.58 -2.70
N LYS A 55 -4.85 -3.57 -3.14
CA LYS A 55 -3.76 -3.35 -4.10
C LYS A 55 -4.27 -2.91 -5.46
N ILE A 56 -5.30 -3.57 -5.98
CA ILE A 56 -5.90 -3.23 -7.27
C ILE A 56 -6.50 -1.83 -7.22
N LEU A 57 -7.24 -1.49 -6.16
CA LEU A 57 -7.81 -0.16 -5.96
C LEU A 57 -6.72 0.92 -6.00
N ARG A 58 -5.69 0.77 -5.17
CA ARG A 58 -4.56 1.72 -5.12
C ARG A 58 -3.88 1.87 -6.46
N GLN A 59 -3.71 0.79 -7.22
CA GLN A 59 -3.03 0.87 -8.50
C GLN A 59 -3.91 1.49 -9.60
N THR A 60 -5.21 1.25 -9.55
CA THR A 60 -6.17 1.94 -10.41
C THR A 60 -6.19 3.45 -10.14
N GLU A 61 -6.13 3.89 -8.88
CA GLU A 61 -6.02 5.32 -8.52
C GLU A 61 -4.76 5.97 -9.12
N VAL A 62 -3.63 5.26 -9.11
CA VAL A 62 -2.39 5.74 -9.74
C VAL A 62 -2.52 5.85 -11.26
N LEU A 63 -3.22 4.92 -11.91
CA LEU A 63 -3.46 4.97 -13.35
C LEU A 63 -4.37 6.13 -13.74
N LEU A 64 -5.43 6.38 -12.97
CA LEU A 64 -6.40 7.44 -13.23
C LEU A 64 -5.82 8.83 -12.93
N GLN A 65 -5.07 8.94 -11.82
CA GLN A 65 -4.43 10.17 -11.41
C GLN A 65 -2.95 9.90 -11.10
N PRO A 66 -2.05 9.96 -12.10
CA PRO A 66 -0.64 9.64 -11.90
C PRO A 66 0.07 10.65 -10.99
N ASN A 67 -0.42 11.88 -10.91
CA ASN A 67 0.15 12.92 -10.06
C ASN A 67 -0.14 12.65 -8.56
N PRO A 68 0.91 12.40 -7.74
CA PRO A 68 0.73 12.06 -6.32
C PRO A 68 0.13 13.20 -5.49
N SER A 69 0.48 14.46 -5.79
CA SER A 69 -0.08 15.62 -5.08
C SER A 69 -1.58 15.76 -5.32
N ALA A 70 -1.98 15.54 -6.58
CA ALA A 70 -3.38 15.59 -6.99
C ALA A 70 -4.21 14.48 -6.32
N ARG A 71 -3.66 13.27 -6.15
CA ARG A 71 -4.30 12.17 -5.41
C ARG A 71 -4.49 12.48 -3.93
N VAL A 72 -3.47 13.02 -3.25
CA VAL A 72 -3.57 13.37 -1.83
C VAL A 72 -4.62 14.45 -1.61
N GLU A 73 -4.66 15.46 -2.49
CA GLU A 73 -5.68 16.50 -2.45
C GLU A 73 -7.09 15.90 -2.66
N GLU A 74 -7.30 15.07 -3.68
CA GLU A 74 -8.58 14.38 -3.93
C GLU A 74 -9.05 13.58 -2.70
N PHE A 75 -8.14 12.82 -2.10
CA PHE A 75 -8.42 12.07 -0.87
C PHE A 75 -8.87 12.98 0.27
N LEU A 76 -8.23 14.15 0.46
CA LEU A 76 -8.63 15.12 1.48
C LEU A 76 -10.01 15.70 1.21
N TYR A 77 -10.31 16.07 -0.04
CA TYR A 77 -11.64 16.58 -0.42
C TYR A 77 -12.74 15.53 -0.19
N GLU A 78 -12.49 14.27 -0.55
CA GLU A 78 -13.40 13.16 -0.30
C GLU A 78 -13.65 12.96 1.20
N LYS A 79 -12.60 12.98 2.03
CA LYS A 79 -12.75 12.85 3.50
C LYS A 79 -13.45 14.03 4.16
N LEU A 80 -13.40 15.21 3.55
CA LEU A 80 -14.09 16.41 4.03
C LEU A 80 -15.49 16.57 3.44
N ASP A 81 -15.96 15.62 2.62
CA ASP A 81 -17.24 15.65 1.91
C ASP A 81 -17.41 16.93 1.06
N ARG A 82 -16.30 17.35 0.45
CA ARG A 82 -16.21 18.56 -0.38
C ARG A 82 -15.98 18.17 -1.84
N LYS A 83 -16.48 19.00 -2.75
CA LYS A 83 -16.27 18.80 -4.18
C LYS A 83 -14.80 19.01 -4.55
N VAL A 84 -14.21 18.05 -5.24
CA VAL A 84 -12.86 18.18 -5.82
C VAL A 84 -12.86 19.33 -6.83
N PRO A 85 -11.90 20.27 -6.75
CA PRO A 85 -11.78 21.35 -7.72
C PRO A 85 -11.51 20.79 -9.13
N SER A 86 -12.17 21.37 -10.13
CA SER A 86 -11.91 21.02 -11.54
C SER A 86 -10.49 21.42 -11.90
N ARG A 87 -9.67 20.47 -12.34
CA ARG A 87 -8.30 20.73 -12.79
C ARG A 87 -8.22 20.66 -14.30
N VAL A 88 -7.37 21.51 -14.88
CA VAL A 88 -7.01 21.43 -16.29
C VAL A 88 -6.28 20.10 -16.52
N THR A 89 -6.82 19.29 -17.42
CA THR A 89 -6.24 18.00 -17.80
C THR A 89 -5.04 18.22 -18.73
N ASN A 90 -4.15 17.22 -18.81
CA ASN A 90 -3.00 17.29 -19.73
C ASN A 90 -3.44 17.49 -21.19
N GLY A 91 -4.59 16.93 -21.58
CA GLY A 91 -5.16 17.11 -22.92
C GLY A 91 -5.66 18.54 -23.16
N GLU A 92 -6.32 19.14 -22.17
CA GLU A 92 -6.76 20.55 -22.25
C GLU A 92 -5.57 21.51 -22.29
N LEU A 93 -4.52 21.25 -21.50
CA LEU A 93 -3.29 22.05 -21.54
C LEU A 93 -2.61 21.97 -22.90
N LEU A 94 -2.53 20.77 -23.49
CA LEU A 94 -2.00 20.57 -24.84
C LEU A 94 -2.85 21.32 -25.88
N ALA A 95 -4.18 21.20 -25.81
CA ALA A 95 -5.09 21.89 -26.71
C ALA A 95 -4.93 23.41 -26.62
N GLN A 96 -4.74 23.94 -25.41
CA GLN A 96 -4.48 25.36 -25.21
C GLN A 96 -3.18 25.80 -25.92
N TYR A 97 -2.08 25.09 -25.73
CA TYR A 97 -0.82 25.40 -26.42
C TYR A 97 -0.93 25.25 -27.94
N MET A 98 -1.67 24.25 -28.42
CA MET A 98 -1.89 24.07 -29.86
C MET A 98 -2.72 25.21 -30.45
N ALA A 99 -3.73 25.70 -29.74
CA ALA A 99 -4.52 26.85 -30.15
C ALA A 99 -3.69 28.16 -30.16
N GLU A 100 -2.88 28.38 -29.12
CA GLU A 100 -1.96 29.52 -29.05
C GLU A 100 -0.94 29.49 -30.20
N ALA A 101 -0.34 28.32 -30.46
CA ALA A 101 0.59 28.13 -31.58
C ALA A 101 -0.08 28.32 -32.95
N ALA A 102 -1.31 27.84 -33.14
CA ALA A 102 -2.06 28.06 -34.37
C ALA A 102 -2.31 29.55 -34.63
N SER A 103 -2.63 30.31 -33.58
CA SER A 103 -2.84 31.75 -33.66
C SER A 103 -1.57 32.50 -34.05
N GLU A 104 -0.39 32.08 -33.58
CA GLU A 104 0.89 32.69 -33.94
C GLU A 104 1.36 32.33 -35.36
N LEU A 105 1.15 31.08 -35.78
CA LEU A 105 1.54 30.59 -37.11
C LEU A 105 0.71 31.23 -38.23
N GLY A 106 -0.49 31.69 -37.91
CA GLY A 106 -1.36 32.44 -38.80
C GLY A 106 -2.13 31.56 -39.80
N PRO A 107 -3.25 32.09 -40.35
CA PRO A 107 -4.27 31.29 -41.04
C PRO A 107 -3.91 30.81 -42.45
N THR A 108 -2.73 31.21 -42.92
CA THR A 108 -2.25 30.90 -44.26
C THR A 108 -1.36 29.66 -44.29
N THR A 109 -0.97 29.13 -43.13
CA THR A 109 -0.10 27.97 -43.05
C THR A 109 -0.92 26.68 -42.91
N PRO A 110 -0.54 25.58 -43.59
CA PRO A 110 -1.19 24.29 -43.41
C PRO A 110 -1.05 23.72 -41.99
N TYR A 111 -0.15 24.29 -41.18
CA TYR A 111 0.11 23.91 -39.80
C TYR A 111 -0.96 24.40 -38.82
N GLU A 112 -1.60 25.54 -39.07
CA GLU A 112 -2.72 26.04 -38.26
C GLU A 112 -3.87 25.02 -38.24
N ARG A 113 -4.26 24.52 -39.42
CA ARG A 113 -5.37 23.57 -39.55
C ARG A 113 -5.11 22.25 -38.83
N LEU A 114 -3.85 21.81 -38.76
CA LEU A 114 -3.44 20.60 -38.06
C LEU A 114 -3.43 20.78 -36.52
N ALA A 115 -3.13 21.99 -36.05
CA ALA A 115 -3.09 22.29 -34.63
C ALA A 115 -4.50 22.48 -34.02
N LEU A 116 -5.52 22.72 -34.85
CA LEU A 116 -6.91 22.93 -34.42
C LEU A 116 -7.85 21.74 -34.73
N SER A 117 -7.35 20.67 -35.36
CA SER A 117 -8.12 19.45 -35.70
C SER A 117 -8.13 18.42 -34.58
#